data_AF-A0A9E4IWK9-F1
#
_entry.id   AF-A0A9E4IWK9-F1
#
_cell.length_a   1.000
_cell.length_b   1.000
_cell.length_c   1.000
_cell.angle_alpha   90.00
_cell.angle_beta   90.00
_cell.angle_gamma   90.00
#
_symmetry.space_group_name_H-M   'P 1'
#
loop_
_entity.id
_entity.type
_entity.pdbx_description
1 polymer ?
#
loop_
_entity_poly.entity_id
_entity_poly.type
_entity_poly.pdbx_seq_one_letter_code
_entity_poly.pdbx_strand_id
1 'polypeptide(L)'
;MPAGWSGRSASSPTRRSGRSSCCSTAFVAEFWSRRDGALKRQFEVRATEADKRYSESGLLGRRTDRGMVYVLFGDPEKTEWEEHRNIDDPNIELWTYAKGTGKGLNGKKPSRRYRFARDGDVMRLFSNDPNDPANRRRRMIRRISDPSRRPWR
;
A
#
# COMPACT_ATOMS: atom_id res chain seq x y z
N MET A 1 -12.29 -63.72 13.23
CA MET A 1 -10.96 -63.12 13.48
C MET A 1 -10.00 -63.75 12.47
N PRO A 2 -9.14 -63.01 11.73
CA PRO A 2 -8.62 -61.69 12.04
C PRO A 2 -8.96 -60.59 11.01
N ALA A 3 -8.73 -59.36 11.46
CA ALA A 3 -8.85 -58.11 10.73
C ALA A 3 -7.62 -57.86 9.84
N GLY A 4 -7.85 -57.30 8.65
CA GLY A 4 -6.80 -56.75 7.79
C GLY A 4 -6.96 -55.24 7.66
N TRP A 5 -6.18 -54.50 8.43
CA TRP A 5 -6.09 -53.04 8.43
C TRP A 5 -5.38 -52.51 7.18
N SER A 6 -6.04 -51.54 6.52
CA SER A 6 -5.54 -50.29 5.94
C SER A 6 -4.04 -50.11 5.63
N GLY A 7 -3.76 -49.82 4.36
CA GLY A 7 -2.58 -49.08 3.91
C GLY A 7 -2.91 -48.20 2.71
N ARG A 8 -3.48 -47.01 2.94
CA ARG A 8 -3.58 -45.96 1.90
C ARG A 8 -2.24 -45.24 1.81
N SER A 9 -1.54 -45.43 0.70
CA SER A 9 -0.37 -44.63 0.34
C SER A 9 -0.81 -43.19 0.05
N ALA A 10 -0.68 -42.31 1.04
CA ALA A 10 -0.82 -40.88 0.87
C ALA A 10 0.43 -40.34 0.15
N SER A 11 0.36 -40.29 -1.17
CA SER A 11 1.32 -39.52 -1.98
C SER A 11 1.09 -38.05 -1.70
N SER A 12 1.96 -37.45 -0.90
CA SER A 12 1.97 -36.01 -0.65
C SER A 12 2.59 -35.30 -1.86
N PRO A 13 1.89 -34.42 -2.59
CA PRO A 13 2.55 -33.54 -3.53
C PRO A 13 3.05 -32.32 -2.75
N THR A 14 4.37 -32.30 -2.61
CA THR A 14 5.21 -31.16 -2.26
C THR A 14 4.85 -29.91 -3.07
N ARG A 15 4.82 -28.77 -2.35
CA ARG A 15 5.09 -27.38 -2.80
C ARG A 15 4.90 -27.09 -4.30
N ARG A 16 3.87 -26.29 -4.63
CA ARG A 16 3.87 -25.45 -5.85
C ARG A 16 3.97 -23.96 -5.48
N SER A 17 5.20 -23.51 -5.32
CA SER A 17 5.59 -22.13 -5.57
C SER A 17 5.58 -21.91 -7.08
N GLY A 18 4.53 -21.25 -7.58
CA GLY A 18 4.42 -20.87 -8.99
C GLY A 18 3.06 -20.22 -9.26
N ARG A 19 2.95 -18.91 -9.03
CA ARG A 19 1.75 -18.15 -9.41
C ARG A 19 1.83 -17.78 -10.88
N SER A 20 1.02 -18.47 -11.67
CA SER A 20 0.82 -18.36 -13.11
C SER A 20 0.25 -16.99 -13.49
N SER A 21 0.93 -16.25 -14.37
CA SER A 21 0.46 -14.98 -14.94
C SER A 21 -0.74 -15.14 -15.90
N CYS A 22 -0.99 -16.33 -16.44
CA CYS A 22 -2.17 -16.58 -17.29
C CYS A 22 -3.50 -16.49 -16.54
N CYS A 23 -3.52 -16.78 -15.24
CA CYS A 23 -4.74 -16.70 -14.43
C CYS A 23 -5.05 -15.27 -13.95
N SER A 24 -4.11 -14.32 -14.00
CA SER A 24 -4.34 -12.97 -13.49
C SER A 24 -5.25 -12.14 -14.38
N THR A 25 -5.14 -12.28 -15.71
CA THR A 25 -6.02 -11.56 -16.65
C THR A 25 -7.45 -12.08 -16.58
N ALA A 26 -7.62 -13.41 -16.53
CA ALA A 26 -8.92 -14.06 -16.34
C ALA A 26 -9.57 -13.63 -15.01
N PHE A 27 -8.80 -13.62 -13.92
CA PHE A 27 -9.29 -13.16 -12.61
C PHE A 27 -9.73 -11.69 -12.63
N VAL A 28 -8.94 -10.79 -13.24
CA VAL A 28 -9.31 -9.36 -13.31
C VAL A 28 -10.56 -9.16 -14.17
N ALA A 29 -10.69 -9.89 -15.28
CA ALA A 29 -11.87 -9.85 -16.11
C ALA A 29 -13.12 -10.32 -15.35
N GLU A 30 -13.01 -11.45 -14.64
CA GLU A 30 -14.10 -12.00 -13.82
C GLU A 30 -14.43 -11.10 -12.62
N PHE A 31 -13.43 -10.49 -11.99
CA PHE A 31 -13.62 -9.53 -10.91
C PHE A 31 -14.48 -8.34 -11.36
N TRP A 32 -14.23 -7.84 -12.57
CA TRP A 32 -14.99 -6.72 -13.12
C TRP A 32 -16.32 -7.13 -13.74
N SER A 33 -16.46 -8.35 -14.27
CA SER A 33 -17.73 -8.83 -14.82
C SER A 33 -18.83 -8.95 -13.76
N ARG A 34 -18.44 -9.20 -12.50
CA ARG A 34 -19.35 -9.27 -11.34
C ARG A 34 -19.69 -7.90 -10.73
N ARG A 35 -19.16 -6.80 -11.26
CA ARG A 35 -19.30 -5.44 -10.69
C ARG A 35 -19.95 -4.49 -11.68
N ASP A 36 -20.46 -3.38 -11.16
CA ASP A 36 -21.00 -2.30 -11.96
C ASP A 36 -19.93 -1.72 -12.92
N GLY A 37 -20.28 -1.63 -14.20
CA GLY A 37 -19.44 -1.07 -15.25
C GLY A 37 -19.12 0.41 -15.03
N ALA A 38 -19.98 1.17 -14.35
CA ALA A 38 -19.70 2.56 -13.99
C ALA A 38 -18.51 2.67 -13.01
N LEU A 39 -18.45 1.75 -12.05
CA LEU A 39 -17.37 1.64 -11.06
C LEU A 39 -16.02 1.32 -11.74
N LYS A 40 -16.04 0.42 -12.73
CA LYS A 40 -14.86 0.10 -13.55
C LYS A 40 -14.36 1.33 -14.31
N ARG A 41 -15.26 2.06 -14.99
CA ARG A 41 -14.89 3.28 -15.73
C ARG A 41 -14.30 4.35 -14.80
N GLN A 42 -14.90 4.58 -13.63
CA GLN A 42 -14.35 5.51 -12.64
C GLN A 42 -12.96 5.09 -12.17
N PHE A 43 -12.75 3.80 -11.92
CA PHE A 43 -11.43 3.27 -11.57
C PHE A 43 -10.41 3.52 -12.68
N GLU A 44 -10.74 3.21 -13.93
CA GLU A 44 -9.84 3.40 -15.07
C GLU A 44 -9.48 4.88 -15.28
N VAL A 45 -10.45 5.78 -15.23
CA VAL A 45 -10.22 7.24 -15.32
C VAL A 45 -9.26 7.69 -14.22
N ARG A 46 -9.53 7.35 -12.95
CA ARG A 46 -8.65 7.74 -11.85
C ARG A 46 -7.29 7.08 -11.92
N ALA A 47 -7.19 5.85 -12.42
CA ALA A 47 -5.91 5.17 -12.60
C ALA A 47 -5.04 5.89 -13.65
N THR A 48 -5.64 6.33 -14.76
CA THR A 48 -4.91 7.11 -15.78
C THR A 48 -4.48 8.48 -15.25
N GLU A 49 -5.32 9.16 -14.48
CA GLU A 49 -4.95 10.41 -13.82
C GLU A 49 -3.88 10.21 -12.75
N ALA A 50 -3.95 9.12 -11.99
CA ALA A 50 -2.92 8.77 -11.02
C ALA A 50 -1.57 8.54 -11.68
N ASP A 51 -1.54 7.85 -12.81
CA ASP A 51 -0.31 7.61 -13.58
C ASP A 51 0.31 8.91 -14.09
N LYS A 52 -0.49 9.94 -14.41
CA LYS A 52 0.06 11.24 -14.81
C LYS A 52 0.66 12.01 -13.64
N ARG A 53 0.00 12.00 -12.47
CA ARG A 53 0.33 12.88 -11.34
C ARG A 53 1.32 12.26 -10.35
N TYR A 54 1.28 10.94 -10.15
CA TYR A 54 1.95 10.26 -9.04
C TYR A 54 2.90 9.15 -9.51
N SER A 55 3.33 9.17 -10.77
CA SER A 55 4.39 8.28 -11.23
C SER A 55 5.74 8.70 -10.65
N GLU A 56 6.47 7.72 -10.10
CA GLU A 56 7.68 7.94 -9.31
C GLU A 56 8.68 6.84 -9.60
N SER A 57 9.96 7.17 -9.83
CA SER A 57 11.05 6.21 -10.03
C SER A 57 10.72 5.08 -11.03
N GLY A 58 10.08 5.43 -12.15
CA GLY A 58 9.68 4.47 -13.19
C GLY A 58 8.45 3.60 -12.84
N LEU A 59 7.86 3.77 -11.65
CA LEU A 59 6.58 3.17 -11.28
C LEU A 59 5.43 4.05 -11.76
N LEU A 60 4.45 3.42 -12.40
CA LEU A 60 3.16 4.05 -12.72
C LEU A 60 2.45 4.48 -11.43
N GLY A 61 1.89 5.68 -11.43
CA GLY A 61 1.23 6.25 -10.25
C GLY A 61 0.13 5.40 -9.64
N ARG A 62 -0.65 4.65 -10.43
CA ARG A 62 -1.62 3.68 -9.88
C ARG A 62 -1.00 2.59 -9.01
N ARG A 63 0.32 2.40 -9.08
CA ARG A 63 1.13 1.43 -8.33
C ARG A 63 1.91 2.08 -7.18
N THR A 64 1.88 3.40 -7.04
CA THR A 64 2.48 4.12 -5.90
C THR A 64 1.44 4.26 -4.78
N ASP A 65 1.91 4.46 -3.54
CA ASP A 65 1.01 4.60 -2.39
C ASP A 65 0.11 5.85 -2.55
N ARG A 66 0.68 6.96 -3.03
CA ARG A 66 -0.06 8.20 -3.31
C ARG A 66 -1.13 7.98 -4.36
N GLY A 67 -0.77 7.38 -5.50
CA GLY A 67 -1.73 7.15 -6.57
C GLY A 67 -2.78 6.10 -6.20
N MET A 68 -2.48 5.09 -5.39
CA MET A 68 -3.51 4.18 -4.86
C MET A 68 -4.53 4.91 -3.99
N VAL A 69 -4.09 5.76 -3.06
CA VAL A 69 -5.01 6.57 -2.23
C VAL A 69 -5.88 7.47 -3.11
N TYR A 70 -5.27 8.11 -4.11
CA TYR A 70 -5.99 8.93 -5.09
C TYR A 70 -7.02 8.12 -5.90
N VAL A 71 -6.67 6.94 -6.39
CA VAL A 71 -7.61 6.10 -7.16
C VAL A 71 -8.82 5.75 -6.30
N LEU A 72 -8.59 5.40 -5.03
CA LEU A 72 -9.67 4.99 -4.13
C LEU A 72 -10.58 6.16 -3.75
N PHE A 73 -10.01 7.31 -3.38
CA PHE A 73 -10.76 8.39 -2.71
C PHE A 73 -10.87 9.68 -3.51
N GLY A 74 -10.12 9.82 -4.60
CA GLY A 74 -10.03 11.05 -5.40
C GLY A 74 -9.07 12.08 -4.80
N ASP A 75 -9.18 13.32 -5.26
CA ASP A 75 -8.38 14.44 -4.77
C ASP A 75 -8.63 14.68 -3.27
N PRO A 76 -7.57 14.92 -2.47
CA PRO A 76 -7.73 15.38 -1.11
C PRO A 76 -8.32 16.79 -1.09
N GLU A 77 -8.93 17.17 0.04
CA GLU A 77 -9.40 18.54 0.27
C GLU A 77 -8.22 19.51 0.44
N LYS A 78 -7.15 19.03 1.08
CA LYS A 78 -5.95 19.82 1.33
C LYS A 78 -4.70 18.95 1.25
N THR A 79 -3.65 19.50 0.63
CA THR A 79 -2.32 18.93 0.61
C THR A 79 -1.34 19.94 1.22
N GLU A 80 -0.57 19.50 2.22
CA GLU A 80 0.41 20.32 2.92
C GLU A 80 1.70 19.53 3.15
N TRP A 81 2.79 20.22 3.42
CA TRP A 81 4.01 19.58 3.95
C TRP A 81 4.05 19.82 5.46
N GLU A 82 4.26 18.77 6.24
CA GLU A 82 4.47 18.93 7.68
C GLU A 82 5.78 19.68 7.94
N GLU A 83 5.69 20.76 8.72
CA GLU A 83 6.87 21.51 9.15
C GLU A 83 7.69 20.70 10.16
N HIS A 84 8.98 20.53 9.87
CA HIS A 84 9.90 19.83 10.75
C HIS A 84 10.45 20.77 11.82
N ARG A 85 10.32 20.36 13.09
CA ARG A 85 11.05 20.99 14.20
C ARG A 85 12.50 20.51 14.29
N ASN A 86 12.81 19.37 13.69
CA ASN A 86 14.13 18.76 13.72
C ASN A 86 14.60 18.46 12.29
N ILE A 87 15.85 18.80 11.97
CA ILE A 87 16.39 18.72 10.60
C ILE A 87 16.47 17.29 10.06
N ASP A 88 16.55 16.31 10.96
CA ASP A 88 16.63 14.90 10.62
C ASP A 88 15.27 14.29 10.27
N ASP A 89 14.16 15.00 10.52
CA ASP A 89 12.82 14.50 10.24
C ASP A 89 12.53 14.41 8.74
N PRO A 90 11.83 13.35 8.28
CA PRO A 90 11.69 13.13 6.85
C PRO A 90 10.58 14.03 6.31
N ASN A 91 10.78 14.69 5.18
CA ASN A 91 9.73 15.47 4.51
C ASN A 91 8.45 14.65 4.35
N ILE A 92 7.41 15.04 5.10
CA ILE A 92 6.10 14.39 5.12
C ILE A 92 5.10 15.26 4.37
N GLU A 93 4.54 14.71 3.31
CA GLU A 93 3.38 15.26 2.62
C GLU A 93 2.11 14.77 3.34
N LEU A 94 1.29 15.69 3.81
CA LEU A 94 0.04 15.45 4.50
C LEU A 94 -1.13 15.73 3.58
N TRP A 95 -1.91 14.68 3.29
CA TRP A 95 -3.18 14.79 2.58
C TRP A 95 -4.32 14.73 3.58
N THR A 96 -5.21 15.72 3.54
CA THR A 96 -6.39 15.82 4.39
C THR A 96 -7.66 15.65 3.56
N TYR A 97 -8.56 14.78 4.02
CA TYR A 97 -9.89 14.60 3.46
C TYR A 97 -10.95 15.13 4.41
N ALA A 98 -12.01 15.72 3.84
CA ALA A 98 -13.14 16.22 4.60
C ALA A 98 -13.80 15.08 5.40
N LYS A 99 -14.32 15.39 6.59
CA LYS A 99 -15.10 14.41 7.39
C LYS A 99 -16.34 13.91 6.64
N GLY A 100 -16.88 14.75 5.76
CA GLY A 100 -18.04 14.46 4.92
C GLY A 100 -17.74 13.73 3.62
N THR A 101 -16.47 13.42 3.31
CA THR A 101 -16.12 12.74 2.06
C THR A 101 -16.85 11.39 1.97
N GLY A 102 -17.45 11.16 0.80
CA GLY A 102 -18.18 9.93 0.48
C GLY A 102 -17.30 8.69 0.54
N LYS A 103 -17.93 7.53 0.41
CA LYS A 103 -17.20 6.27 0.31
C LYS A 103 -16.37 6.26 -0.97
N GLY A 104 -15.12 5.80 -0.86
CA GLY A 104 -14.26 5.56 -2.03
C GLY A 104 -14.73 4.36 -2.85
N LEU A 105 -13.97 4.04 -3.90
CA LEU A 105 -14.25 2.89 -4.79
C LEU A 105 -14.19 1.54 -4.05
N ASN A 106 -13.58 1.50 -2.87
CA ASN A 106 -13.54 0.34 -1.99
C ASN A 106 -14.72 0.25 -0.99
N GLY A 107 -15.71 1.16 -1.08
CA GLY A 107 -16.85 1.22 -0.17
C GLY A 107 -16.50 1.70 1.25
N LYS A 108 -15.24 2.06 1.52
CA LYS A 108 -14.78 2.59 2.81
C LYS A 108 -14.66 4.11 2.74
N LYS A 109 -14.75 4.75 3.90
CA LYS A 109 -14.44 6.19 4.02
C LYS A 109 -12.92 6.39 4.03
N PRO A 110 -12.41 7.49 3.46
CA PRO A 110 -11.01 7.84 3.63
C PRO A 110 -10.70 8.12 5.10
N SER A 111 -9.46 7.81 5.50
CA SER A 111 -8.91 8.37 6.73
C SER A 111 -8.86 9.89 6.60
N ARG A 112 -9.04 10.60 7.72
CA ARG A 112 -9.01 12.07 7.73
C ARG A 112 -7.67 12.62 7.24
N ARG A 113 -6.58 11.89 7.51
CA ARG A 113 -5.21 12.27 7.19
C ARG A 113 -4.45 11.07 6.65
N TYR A 114 -3.77 11.26 5.53
CA TYR A 114 -2.76 10.36 5.01
C TYR A 114 -1.43 11.10 5.03
N ARG A 115 -0.41 10.48 5.59
CA ARG A 115 0.95 11.04 5.63
C ARG A 115 1.78 10.24 4.66
N PHE A 116 2.56 10.90 3.82
CA PHE A 116 3.48 10.26 2.90
C PHE A 116 4.86 10.78 3.17
N ALA A 117 5.81 9.89 3.39
CA ALA A 117 7.19 10.26 3.67
C ALA A 117 8.09 9.72 2.58
N ARG A 118 9.02 10.55 2.12
CA ARG A 118 9.98 10.17 1.10
C ARG A 118 10.86 9.00 1.58
N ASP A 119 10.94 7.95 0.76
CA ASP A 119 11.76 6.77 0.96
C ASP A 119 12.63 6.55 -0.28
N GLY A 120 13.80 7.18 -0.28
CA GLY A 120 14.61 7.31 -1.50
C GLY A 120 13.86 8.09 -2.58
N ASP A 121 13.54 7.42 -3.69
CA ASP A 121 12.92 8.03 -4.87
C ASP A 121 11.38 7.92 -4.91
N VAL A 122 10.78 7.27 -3.91
CA VAL A 122 9.33 7.06 -3.85
C VAL A 122 8.71 7.61 -2.56
N MET A 123 7.49 8.11 -2.66
CA MET A 123 6.68 8.53 -1.53
C MET A 123 5.91 7.33 -1.00
N ARG A 124 6.17 6.95 0.25
CA ARG A 124 5.49 5.83 0.91
C ARG A 124 4.51 6.31 1.94
N LEU A 125 3.40 5.59 2.09
CA LEU A 125 2.44 5.83 3.14
C LEU A 125 3.14 5.69 4.50
N PHE A 126 3.14 6.77 5.26
CA PHE A 126 3.79 6.89 6.55
C PHE A 126 2.80 6.57 7.67
N SER A 127 3.10 5.51 8.43
CA SER A 127 2.38 5.20 9.65
C SER A 127 3.11 5.76 10.87
N ASN A 128 2.35 6.42 11.75
CA ASN A 128 2.83 6.79 13.09
C ASN A 128 2.96 5.58 14.02
N ASP A 129 2.49 4.39 13.61
CA ASP A 129 2.61 3.18 14.40
C ASP A 129 4.11 2.85 14.63
N PRO A 130 4.58 2.82 15.88
CA PRO A 130 5.97 2.49 16.21
C PRO A 130 6.34 1.03 15.87
N ASN A 131 5.36 0.16 15.68
CA ASN A 131 5.57 -1.24 15.29
C ASN A 131 5.53 -1.47 13.78
N ASP A 132 5.24 -0.45 12.97
CA ASP A 132 5.34 -0.57 11.52
C ASP A 132 6.78 -0.91 11.12
N PRO A 133 7.04 -2.04 10.43
CA PRO A 133 8.39 -2.44 10.03
C PRO A 133 9.11 -1.40 9.16
N ALA A 134 8.40 -0.59 8.38
CA ALA A 134 8.98 0.51 7.61
C ALA A 134 9.46 1.64 8.54
N ASN A 135 8.67 2.00 9.56
CA ASN A 135 9.04 2.97 10.58
C ASN A 135 10.23 2.46 11.43
N ARG A 136 10.22 1.17 11.76
CA ARG A 136 11.28 0.51 12.55
C ARG A 136 12.63 0.52 11.84
N ARG A 137 12.68 0.24 10.53
CA ARG A 137 13.89 0.34 9.70
C ARG A 137 14.46 1.75 9.68
N ARG A 138 13.61 2.78 9.48
CA ARG A 138 14.03 4.18 9.46
C ARG A 138 14.61 4.63 10.81
N ARG A 139 13.97 4.27 11.92
CA ARG A 139 14.50 4.54 13.28
C ARG A 139 15.83 3.85 13.53
N MET A 140 16.00 2.62 13.03
CA MET A 140 17.23 1.87 13.18
C MET A 140 18.39 2.52 12.41
N ILE A 141 18.14 2.94 11.17
CA ILE A 141 19.12 3.69 10.37
C ILE A 141 19.51 5.00 11.07
N ARG A 142 18.53 5.76 11.59
CA ARG A 142 18.80 6.97 12.39
C ARG A 142 19.70 6.73 13.61
N ARG A 143 19.48 5.64 14.36
CA ARG A 143 20.32 5.28 15.51
C ARG A 143 21.74 4.88 15.11
N ILE A 144 21.94 4.39 13.88
CA ILE A 144 23.26 4.02 13.37
C ILE A 144 24.00 5.27 12.91
N SER A 145 23.32 6.21 12.27
CA SER A 145 23.90 7.47 11.77
C SER A 145 24.12 8.54 12.85
N ASP A 146 23.45 8.45 14.01
CA ASP A 146 23.66 9.34 15.17
C ASP A 146 24.12 8.53 16.41
N PRO A 147 25.44 8.32 16.59
CA PRO A 147 25.97 7.52 17.70
C PRO A 147 25.79 8.18 19.08
N SER A 148 25.42 9.47 19.16
CA SER A 148 25.23 10.20 20.42
C SER A 148 24.00 9.74 21.22
N ARG A 149 23.08 9.00 20.58
CA ARG A 149 21.85 8.46 21.21
C ARG A 149 21.99 7.04 21.72
N ARG A 150 23.20 6.47 21.72
CA ARG A 150 23.42 5.17 22.37
C ARG A 150 23.32 5.38 23.88
N PRO A 151 22.43 4.67 24.60
CA PRO A 151 22.49 4.69 26.05
C PRO A 151 23.88 4.20 26.46
N TRP A 152 24.56 5.00 27.27
CA TRP A 152 25.85 4.65 27.87
C TRP A 152 25.74 3.26 28.48
N ARG A 153 26.68 2.39 28.13
CA ARG A 153 26.75 1.01 28.60
C ARG A 153 27.72 0.92 29.76
#